data_AF-A0A059AGH3-F1
#
_entry.id   AF-A0A059AGH3-F1
#
_cell.length_a   1.000
_cell.length_b   1.000
_cell.length_c   1.000
_cell.angle_alpha   90.00
_cell.angle_beta   90.00
_cell.angle_gamma   90.00
#
_symmetry.space_group_name_H-M   'P 1'
#
loop_
_entity.id
_entity.type
_entity.pdbx_description
1 polymer ?
#
loop_
_entity_poly.entity_id
_entity_poly.type
_entity_poly.pdbx_seq_one_letter_code
_entity_poly.pdbx_strand_id
1 'polypeptide(L)'
;MGMLCFFTNSLTVLSSLVVLSISRGVFTWVSLPYRLWACLLAAFHYIVLLIFCRLLCFGPGASGATFTFVNKCDFSVWPGILSSAGSPKLASTGFELSKGGSRSFQAPTGWSGRFWGRSGCDFDDSGRGSCATGDCGSGEVECNGAGATPPATLAEFTLGSGSLDFYDVSLVDGYNLPMIVQGTSESGACATTGCQTDLNLQCPKELKAEDGTGCKSACEAFGSPEYCCSGPYSSPATCKPSMYSQIFKTACPKSYSYAYDDATSTFTCSDADYTITFCPTSPSQKSAADSSPPKTNGTTENPDTGSDSGSESGSESGSGSVSDPVPVQETAFAASWLANMAYGDSTRTQPPTAVQLAISLAVSLTLLTISHL
;
A
#
# COMPACT_ATOMS: atom_id res chain seq x y z
N MET A 1 -57.09 25.96 5.32
CA MET A 1 -57.19 26.00 3.84
C MET A 1 -55.84 25.58 3.26
N GLY A 2 -55.50 24.30 3.37
CA GLY A 2 -54.29 23.72 2.76
C GLY A 2 -54.65 23.23 1.36
N MET A 3 -53.81 23.52 0.36
CA MET A 3 -54.06 23.11 -1.02
C MET A 3 -52.85 22.31 -1.50
N LEU A 4 -53.10 21.02 -1.77
CA LEU A 4 -52.16 20.06 -2.32
C LEU A 4 -51.64 20.53 -3.68
N CYS A 5 -50.32 20.46 -3.88
CA CYS A 5 -49.71 20.46 -5.21
C CYS A 5 -49.75 19.02 -5.76
N PHE A 6 -50.71 18.71 -6.64
CA PHE A 6 -50.70 17.48 -7.41
C PHE A 6 -49.72 17.59 -8.58
N PHE A 7 -48.68 16.75 -8.59
CA PHE A 7 -47.96 16.41 -9.82
C PHE A 7 -48.64 15.19 -10.45
N THR A 8 -49.54 15.41 -11.41
CA THR A 8 -50.04 14.33 -12.27
C THR A 8 -49.17 14.23 -13.51
N ASN A 9 -48.55 13.06 -13.65
CA ASN A 9 -47.86 12.60 -14.84
C ASN A 9 -48.90 12.38 -15.95
N SER A 10 -49.05 13.32 -16.88
CA SER A 10 -49.83 13.11 -18.11
C SER A 10 -49.28 14.00 -19.22
N LEU A 11 -48.51 13.37 -20.11
CA LEU A 11 -48.53 13.76 -21.51
C LEU A 11 -50.00 13.82 -21.96
N THR A 12 -50.36 14.81 -22.78
CA THR A 12 -51.70 15.14 -23.30
C THR A 12 -52.56 16.02 -22.37
N VAL A 13 -52.40 17.34 -22.47
CA VAL A 13 -53.38 18.25 -23.11
C VAL A 13 -52.61 19.52 -23.49
N LEU A 14 -52.05 19.54 -24.70
CA LEU A 14 -51.94 20.80 -25.45
C LEU A 14 -53.38 21.25 -25.70
N SER A 15 -53.75 22.43 -25.23
CA SER A 15 -54.63 23.40 -25.89
C SER A 15 -55.15 24.39 -24.86
N SER A 16 -55.15 25.67 -25.23
CA SER A 16 -55.81 26.80 -24.54
C SER A 16 -54.92 27.56 -23.55
N LEU A 17 -54.06 28.43 -24.08
CA LEU A 17 -54.22 29.89 -23.95
C LEU A 17 -53.04 30.61 -24.64
N VAL A 18 -53.04 30.56 -25.97
CA VAL A 18 -52.40 31.60 -26.79
C VAL A 18 -53.54 32.28 -27.54
N VAL A 19 -54.14 33.29 -26.93
CA VAL A 19 -54.89 34.30 -27.67
C VAL A 19 -53.97 35.50 -27.77
N LEU A 20 -53.18 35.51 -28.84
CA LEU A 20 -52.37 36.64 -29.25
C LEU A 20 -53.33 37.68 -29.86
N SER A 21 -53.93 38.56 -29.06
CA SER A 21 -54.59 39.75 -29.60
C SER A 21 -53.55 40.84 -29.75
N ILE A 22 -52.97 40.95 -30.95
CA ILE A 22 -52.20 42.12 -31.37
C ILE A 22 -53.20 43.22 -31.68
N SER A 23 -53.58 44.01 -30.68
CA SER A 23 -54.01 45.38 -30.94
C SER A 23 -53.59 46.29 -29.79
N ARG A 24 -52.80 47.31 -30.15
CA ARG A 24 -52.41 48.45 -29.30
C ARG A 24 -51.43 48.13 -28.17
N GLY A 25 -50.14 48.00 -28.52
CA GLY A 25 -49.04 48.74 -27.87
C GLY A 25 -48.88 48.75 -26.34
N VAL A 26 -49.44 47.80 -25.60
CA VAL A 26 -49.25 47.71 -24.14
C VAL A 26 -48.63 46.37 -23.81
N PHE A 27 -47.33 46.38 -23.51
CA PHE A 27 -46.65 45.28 -22.83
C PHE A 27 -47.22 45.19 -21.41
N THR A 28 -48.27 44.39 -21.24
CA THR A 28 -48.73 44.03 -19.90
C THR A 28 -47.80 42.95 -19.37
N TRP A 29 -46.98 43.30 -18.38
CA TRP A 29 -46.27 42.33 -17.57
C TRP A 29 -47.31 41.49 -16.84
N VAL A 30 -47.60 40.29 -17.35
CA VAL A 30 -48.42 39.31 -16.64
C VAL A 30 -47.63 38.94 -15.39
N SER A 31 -47.99 39.58 -14.28
CA SER A 31 -47.43 39.32 -12.97
C SER A 31 -47.85 37.91 -12.60
N LEU A 32 -46.94 36.94 -12.74
CA LEU A 32 -47.14 35.60 -12.20
C LEU A 32 -47.51 35.76 -10.71
N PRO A 33 -48.62 35.15 -10.24
CA PRO A 33 -49.03 35.32 -8.85
C PRO A 33 -47.89 34.83 -7.96
N TYR A 34 -47.62 35.54 -6.86
CA TYR A 34 -46.54 35.27 -5.90
C TYR A 34 -46.40 33.78 -5.53
N ARG A 35 -47.53 33.05 -5.53
CA ARG A 35 -47.60 31.60 -5.27
C ARG A 35 -46.93 30.74 -6.35
N LEU A 36 -47.02 31.11 -7.62
CA LEU A 36 -46.32 30.45 -8.73
C LEU A 36 -44.80 30.69 -8.62
N TRP A 37 -44.39 31.89 -8.20
CA TRP A 37 -42.97 32.19 -7.96
C TRP A 37 -42.40 31.42 -6.77
N ALA A 38 -43.16 31.30 -5.68
CA ALA A 38 -42.80 30.47 -4.54
C ALA A 38 -42.69 28.97 -4.89
N CYS A 39 -43.59 28.44 -5.72
CA CYS A 39 -43.52 27.06 -6.19
C CYS A 39 -42.31 26.80 -7.10
N LEU A 40 -41.98 27.75 -7.99
CA LEU A 40 -40.80 27.65 -8.86
C LEU A 40 -39.50 27.70 -8.06
N LEU A 41 -39.43 28.55 -7.02
CA LEU A 41 -38.28 28.60 -6.10
C LEU A 41 -38.15 27.31 -5.29
N ALA A 42 -39.24 26.74 -4.78
CA ALA A 42 -39.21 25.47 -4.05
C ALA A 42 -38.79 24.30 -4.96
N ALA A 43 -39.30 24.24 -6.19
CA ALA A 43 -38.89 23.25 -7.18
C ALA A 43 -37.40 23.38 -7.56
N PHE A 44 -36.90 24.62 -7.67
CA PHE A 44 -35.49 24.87 -7.93
C PHE A 44 -34.59 24.38 -6.77
N HIS A 45 -34.94 24.70 -5.53
CA HIS A 45 -34.20 24.21 -4.35
C HIS A 45 -34.23 22.67 -4.26
N TYR A 46 -35.37 22.05 -4.58
CA TYR A 46 -35.52 20.60 -4.61
C TYR A 46 -34.63 19.94 -5.67
N ILE A 47 -34.57 20.49 -6.88
CA ILE A 47 -33.70 19.99 -7.96
C ILE A 47 -32.23 20.15 -7.59
N VAL A 48 -31.84 21.30 -7.01
CA VAL A 48 -30.47 21.54 -6.55
C VAL A 48 -30.06 20.57 -5.44
N LEU A 49 -30.97 20.29 -4.49
CA LEU A 49 -30.72 19.33 -3.41
C LEU A 49 -30.57 17.89 -3.95
N LEU A 50 -31.38 17.49 -4.93
CA LEU A 50 -31.27 16.19 -5.60
C LEU A 50 -29.96 16.07 -6.39
N ILE A 51 -29.55 17.11 -7.12
CA ILE A 51 -28.27 17.13 -7.84
C ILE A 51 -27.10 17.04 -6.86
N PHE A 52 -27.15 17.79 -5.75
CA PHE A 52 -26.12 17.77 -4.71
C PHE A 52 -26.04 16.41 -4.00
N CYS A 53 -27.20 15.79 -3.70
CA CYS A 53 -27.26 14.45 -3.12
C CYS A 53 -26.76 13.37 -4.11
N ARG A 54 -27.07 13.50 -5.41
CA ARG A 54 -26.50 12.62 -6.45
C ARG A 54 -24.98 12.78 -6.54
N LEU A 55 -24.46 14.01 -6.50
CA LEU A 55 -23.01 14.27 -6.50
C LEU A 55 -22.31 13.71 -5.25
N LEU A 56 -22.93 13.80 -4.08
CA LEU A 56 -22.39 13.24 -2.83
C LEU A 56 -22.47 11.71 -2.77
N CYS A 57 -23.52 11.10 -3.32
CA CYS A 57 -23.71 9.65 -3.31
C CYS A 57 -23.02 8.92 -4.49
N PHE A 58 -22.73 9.61 -5.58
CA PHE A 58 -22.08 9.09 -6.79
C PHE A 58 -20.80 9.88 -7.13
N GLY A 59 -19.99 10.21 -6.13
CA GLY A 59 -18.60 10.57 -6.41
C GLY A 59 -17.92 9.38 -7.13
N PRO A 60 -17.03 9.62 -8.12
CA PRO A 60 -16.25 8.53 -8.69
C PRO A 60 -15.55 7.80 -7.54
N GLY A 61 -15.83 6.51 -7.38
CA GLY A 61 -15.01 5.67 -6.53
C GLY A 61 -13.56 5.86 -6.99
N ALA A 62 -12.66 6.16 -6.07
CA ALA A 62 -11.26 6.29 -6.42
C ALA A 62 -10.80 4.93 -6.97
N SER A 63 -10.58 4.87 -8.28
CA SER A 63 -9.94 3.72 -8.91
C SER A 63 -8.52 3.65 -8.36
N GLY A 64 -8.11 2.46 -7.94
CA GLY A 64 -6.89 2.27 -7.17
C GLY A 64 -6.70 0.84 -6.73
N ALA A 65 -5.52 0.54 -6.20
CA ALA A 65 -5.21 -0.78 -5.65
C ALA A 65 -5.38 -0.78 -4.13
N THR A 66 -5.88 -1.89 -3.61
CA THR A 66 -5.88 -2.17 -2.18
C THR A 66 -4.58 -2.85 -1.79
N PHE A 67 -3.82 -2.24 -0.89
CA PHE A 67 -2.67 -2.87 -0.25
C PHE A 67 -3.09 -3.45 1.09
N THR A 68 -2.97 -4.76 1.26
CA THR A 68 -3.26 -5.46 2.53
C THR A 68 -1.96 -5.96 3.15
N PHE A 69 -1.64 -5.44 4.34
CA PHE A 69 -0.49 -5.84 5.12
C PHE A 69 -0.89 -6.96 6.06
N VAL A 70 -0.13 -8.05 6.08
CA VAL A 70 -0.37 -9.21 6.95
C VAL A 70 0.91 -9.52 7.72
N ASN A 71 0.81 -9.53 9.05
CA ASN A 71 1.92 -9.93 9.90
C ASN A 71 1.76 -11.40 10.30
N LYS A 72 2.58 -12.29 9.73
CA LYS A 72 2.68 -13.69 10.16
C LYS A 72 3.92 -13.95 11.02
N CYS A 73 4.68 -12.93 11.39
CA CYS A 73 5.78 -13.06 12.35
C CYS A 73 5.22 -13.40 13.73
N ASP A 74 6.07 -13.92 14.62
CA ASP A 74 5.72 -14.21 16.01
C ASP A 74 5.87 -12.99 16.95
N PHE A 75 6.20 -11.83 16.40
CA PHE A 75 6.33 -10.53 17.06
C PHE A 75 5.53 -9.43 16.29
N SER A 76 5.31 -8.28 16.93
CA SER A 76 4.76 -7.09 16.25
C SER A 76 5.74 -6.54 15.22
N VAL A 77 5.23 -6.17 14.05
CA VAL A 77 5.97 -5.44 13.01
C VAL A 77 5.38 -4.05 12.93
N TRP A 78 6.20 -3.04 12.64
CA TRP A 78 5.71 -1.68 12.39
C TRP A 78 5.93 -1.31 10.93
N PRO A 79 4.98 -1.57 10.01
CA PRO A 79 5.16 -1.21 8.63
C PRO A 79 5.41 0.30 8.46
N GLY A 80 6.30 0.63 7.54
CA GLY A 80 6.53 1.98 7.05
C GLY A 80 6.04 2.12 5.62
N ILE A 81 5.53 3.31 5.28
CA ILE A 81 4.98 3.63 3.96
C ILE A 81 5.62 4.94 3.50
N LEU A 82 6.27 4.90 2.34
CA LEU A 82 6.81 6.07 1.67
C LEU A 82 6.25 6.18 0.26
N SER A 83 5.45 7.22 0.02
CA SER A 83 5.03 7.60 -1.34
C SER A 83 6.21 8.26 -2.08
N SER A 84 6.40 7.89 -3.35
CA SER A 84 7.39 8.52 -4.24
C SER A 84 7.06 9.99 -4.51
N ALA A 85 8.04 10.76 -4.96
CA ALA A 85 7.84 12.15 -5.38
C ALA A 85 6.71 12.25 -6.42
N GLY A 86 5.75 13.14 -6.19
CA GLY A 86 4.57 13.32 -7.05
C GLY A 86 3.40 12.38 -6.74
N SER A 87 3.59 11.34 -5.91
CA SER A 87 2.49 10.50 -5.42
C SER A 87 1.90 11.03 -4.11
N PRO A 88 0.57 10.95 -3.91
CA PRO A 88 -0.04 11.40 -2.66
C PRO A 88 0.35 10.50 -1.48
N LYS A 89 0.39 11.09 -0.27
CA LYS A 89 0.50 10.30 0.97
C LYS A 89 -0.74 9.42 1.12
N LEU A 90 -0.53 8.18 1.55
CA LEU A 90 -1.64 7.30 1.96
C LEU A 90 -2.17 7.72 3.34
N ALA A 91 -3.22 7.04 3.82
CA ALA A 91 -3.88 7.37 5.09
C ALA A 91 -2.97 7.29 6.32
N SER A 92 -1.82 6.61 6.21
CA SER A 92 -0.75 6.54 7.21
C SER A 92 0.58 6.36 6.48
N THR A 93 1.66 6.80 7.11
CA THR A 93 3.06 6.59 6.73
C THR A 93 3.77 5.58 7.63
N GLY A 94 3.15 5.15 8.72
CA GLY A 94 3.65 4.08 9.57
C GLY A 94 2.67 3.70 10.69
N PHE A 95 2.63 2.43 11.06
CA PHE A 95 1.68 1.91 12.05
C PHE A 95 2.18 0.64 12.72
N GLU A 96 1.63 0.28 13.88
CA GLU A 96 1.84 -1.04 14.47
C GLU A 96 0.94 -2.09 13.81
N LEU A 97 1.50 -3.25 13.51
CA LEU A 97 0.79 -4.44 13.07
C LEU A 97 1.15 -5.62 13.99
N SER A 98 0.28 -5.90 14.95
CA SER A 98 0.48 -6.99 15.91
C SER A 98 0.54 -8.37 15.24
N LYS A 99 1.12 -9.36 15.92
CA LYS A 99 1.18 -10.76 15.47
C LYS A 99 -0.17 -11.27 14.97
N GLY A 100 -0.20 -11.82 13.75
CA GLY A 100 -1.42 -12.33 13.11
C GLY A 100 -2.37 -11.24 12.61
N GLY A 101 -2.04 -9.97 12.82
CA GLY A 101 -2.83 -8.82 12.41
C GLY A 101 -2.81 -8.60 10.91
N SER A 102 -3.84 -7.90 10.44
CA SER A 102 -3.96 -7.42 9.07
C SER A 102 -4.50 -6.00 9.03
N ARG A 103 -4.03 -5.18 8.09
CA ARG A 103 -4.51 -3.82 7.84
C ARG A 103 -4.43 -3.49 6.36
N SER A 104 -5.45 -2.83 5.82
CA SER A 104 -5.50 -2.46 4.41
C SER A 104 -5.50 -0.95 4.19
N PHE A 105 -4.93 -0.53 3.07
CA PHE A 105 -4.89 0.86 2.59
C PHE A 105 -5.31 0.91 1.13
N GLN A 106 -5.95 2.00 0.75
CA GLN A 106 -6.27 2.31 -0.65
C GLN A 106 -5.21 3.26 -1.20
N ALA A 107 -4.66 2.93 -2.36
CA ALA A 107 -3.79 3.81 -3.11
C ALA A 107 -4.44 4.16 -4.46
N PRO A 108 -4.39 5.42 -4.90
CA PRO A 108 -4.97 5.81 -6.19
C PRO A 108 -4.23 5.19 -7.37
N THR A 109 -4.89 5.09 -8.54
CA THR A 109 -4.20 4.78 -9.80
C THR A 109 -2.99 5.70 -10.03
N GLY A 110 -1.92 5.18 -10.61
CA GLY A 110 -0.70 5.95 -10.83
C GLY A 110 0.17 6.14 -9.58
N TRP A 111 -0.24 5.61 -8.42
CA TRP A 111 0.55 5.72 -7.20
C TRP A 111 1.87 4.94 -7.31
N SER A 112 2.96 5.57 -6.92
CA SER A 112 4.26 4.92 -6.75
C SER A 112 4.75 5.13 -5.32
N GLY A 113 5.42 4.11 -4.79
CA GLY A 113 6.03 4.17 -3.48
C GLY A 113 6.58 2.84 -3.05
N ARG A 114 6.98 2.78 -1.78
CA ARG A 114 7.59 1.60 -1.17
C ARG A 114 7.07 1.36 0.24
N PHE A 115 7.08 0.10 0.61
CA PHE A 115 6.73 -0.39 1.93
C PHE A 115 7.86 -1.22 2.52
N TRP A 116 7.96 -1.24 3.84
CA TRP A 116 8.90 -2.10 4.57
C TRP A 116 8.34 -2.43 5.94
N GLY A 117 8.93 -3.40 6.63
CA GLY A 117 8.61 -3.72 8.02
C GLY A 117 9.73 -3.27 8.95
N ARG A 118 9.38 -2.55 10.02
CA ARG A 118 10.30 -2.29 11.15
C ARG A 118 10.14 -3.37 12.22
N SER A 119 11.22 -3.75 12.89
CA SER A 119 11.22 -4.72 13.99
C SER A 119 12.05 -4.23 15.17
N GLY A 120 11.80 -4.82 16.35
CA GLY A 120 12.47 -4.41 17.59
C GLY A 120 12.19 -2.96 17.97
N CYS A 121 10.95 -2.50 17.76
CA CYS A 121 10.55 -1.14 18.06
C CYS A 121 10.15 -0.98 19.53
N ASP A 122 10.54 0.15 20.11
CA ASP A 122 10.14 0.58 21.45
C ASP A 122 9.56 1.99 21.34
N PHE A 123 8.23 2.08 21.27
CA PHE A 123 7.49 3.34 21.21
C PHE A 123 6.73 3.55 22.53
N ASP A 124 6.84 4.76 23.10
CA ASP A 124 6.09 5.15 24.29
C ASP A 124 4.58 5.33 23.98
N ASP A 125 3.76 5.58 25.02
CA ASP A 125 2.32 5.82 24.86
C ASP A 125 1.98 7.04 23.98
N SER A 126 2.95 7.93 23.74
CA SER A 126 2.83 9.08 22.83
C SER A 126 3.25 8.75 21.39
N GLY A 127 3.61 7.49 21.12
CA GLY A 127 4.03 7.02 19.81
C GLY A 127 5.46 7.41 19.44
N ARG A 128 6.30 7.80 20.42
CA ARG A 128 7.69 8.22 20.19
C ARG A 128 8.69 7.16 20.58
N GLY A 129 9.74 6.98 19.79
CA GLY A 129 10.64 5.86 19.94
C GLY A 129 11.50 5.59 18.72
N SER A 130 12.04 4.38 18.66
CA SER A 130 12.89 3.91 17.55
C SER A 130 12.79 2.41 17.36
N CYS A 131 13.21 1.93 16.20
CA CYS A 131 13.29 0.52 15.86
C CYS A 131 14.73 0.03 15.67
N ALA A 132 14.97 -1.24 15.95
CA ALA A 132 16.27 -1.87 15.71
C ALA A 132 16.58 -2.00 14.21
N THR A 133 15.59 -2.35 13.39
CA THR A 133 15.74 -2.42 11.92
C THR A 133 14.68 -1.62 11.18
N GLY A 134 15.06 -1.12 10.00
CA GLY A 134 14.18 -0.37 9.11
C GLY A 134 13.65 0.94 9.68
N ASP A 135 14.23 1.44 10.78
CA ASP A 135 13.80 2.68 11.42
C ASP A 135 13.82 3.83 10.41
N CYS A 136 12.82 4.70 10.44
CA CYS A 136 12.72 5.80 9.49
C CYS A 136 13.22 7.14 10.03
N GLY A 137 13.84 7.16 11.21
CA GLY A 137 14.48 8.34 11.79
C GLY A 137 13.51 9.46 12.17
N SER A 138 12.20 9.24 12.07
CA SER A 138 11.19 10.24 12.45
C SER A 138 11.08 10.41 13.97
N GLY A 139 11.55 9.42 14.74
CA GLY A 139 11.34 9.34 16.18
C GLY A 139 9.90 9.01 16.57
N GLU A 140 9.06 8.62 15.61
CA GLU A 140 7.63 8.37 15.77
C GLU A 140 7.18 7.07 15.05
N VAL A 141 6.01 6.55 15.42
CA VAL A 141 5.38 5.44 14.68
C VAL A 141 5.14 5.83 13.22
N GLU A 142 4.73 7.07 12.95
CA GLU A 142 4.58 7.59 11.58
C GLU A 142 5.95 7.96 10.98
N CYS A 143 6.24 7.55 9.75
CA CYS A 143 7.50 7.87 9.09
C CYS A 143 7.53 9.26 8.44
N ASN A 144 6.38 9.93 8.34
CA ASN A 144 6.24 11.34 7.95
C ASN A 144 6.85 11.74 6.59
N GLY A 145 7.15 10.75 5.73
CA GLY A 145 7.81 10.95 4.43
C GLY A 145 9.30 10.61 4.43
N ALA A 146 9.86 10.12 5.53
CA ALA A 146 11.19 9.54 5.58
C ALA A 146 11.17 8.07 5.12
N GLY A 147 12.25 7.63 4.47
CA GLY A 147 12.49 6.24 4.10
C GLY A 147 13.07 5.40 5.23
N ALA A 148 13.16 4.09 5.01
CA ALA A 148 13.83 3.17 5.93
C ALA A 148 15.33 3.45 5.99
N THR A 149 15.91 3.36 7.18
CA THR A 149 17.34 3.23 7.39
C THR A 149 17.73 1.77 7.11
N PRO A 150 18.62 1.51 6.13
CA PRO A 150 19.12 0.17 5.85
C PRO A 150 19.80 -0.50 7.07
N PRO A 151 19.76 -1.85 7.17
CA PRO A 151 19.18 -2.78 6.22
C PRO A 151 17.66 -2.91 6.32
N ALA A 152 16.98 -2.92 5.17
CA ALA A 152 15.53 -3.12 5.10
C ALA A 152 15.10 -3.85 3.83
N THR A 153 14.29 -4.90 3.99
CA THR A 153 13.60 -5.54 2.87
C THR A 153 12.49 -4.62 2.38
N LEU A 154 12.51 -4.22 1.10
CA LEU A 154 11.54 -3.28 0.52
C LEU A 154 10.55 -3.99 -0.40
N ALA A 155 9.30 -3.55 -0.39
CA ALA A 155 8.30 -3.88 -1.40
C ALA A 155 7.99 -2.60 -2.19
N GLU A 156 8.30 -2.61 -3.48
CA GLU A 156 8.26 -1.42 -4.33
C GLU A 156 7.12 -1.54 -5.34
N PHE A 157 6.43 -0.43 -5.61
CA PHE A 157 5.27 -0.40 -6.47
C PHE A 157 5.27 0.83 -7.38
N THR A 158 4.80 0.63 -8.60
CA THR A 158 4.36 1.67 -9.52
C THR A 158 3.05 1.21 -10.14
N LEU A 159 1.93 1.75 -9.68
CA LEU A 159 0.61 1.42 -10.18
C LEU A 159 0.37 2.11 -11.53
N GLY A 160 -0.23 1.40 -12.47
CA GLY A 160 -0.65 1.96 -13.74
C GLY A 160 -1.84 2.90 -13.59
N SER A 161 -1.99 3.79 -14.57
CA SER A 161 -3.20 4.61 -14.78
C SER A 161 -3.96 4.13 -16.01
N GLY A 162 -4.37 2.85 -16.01
CA GLY A 162 -4.89 2.15 -17.19
C GLY A 162 -3.84 1.32 -17.96
N SER A 163 -2.67 1.14 -17.34
CA SER A 163 -1.57 0.28 -17.81
C SER A 163 -1.23 -0.77 -16.75
N LEU A 164 -0.24 -1.62 -17.01
CA LEU A 164 0.21 -2.61 -16.04
C LEU A 164 0.83 -1.93 -14.82
N ASP A 165 0.55 -2.49 -13.66
CA ASP A 165 1.29 -2.22 -12.44
C ASP A 165 2.65 -2.93 -12.51
N PHE A 166 3.67 -2.32 -11.90
CA PHE A 166 4.98 -2.90 -11.67
C PHE A 166 5.21 -3.01 -10.18
N TYR A 167 5.66 -4.18 -9.73
CA TYR A 167 5.97 -4.43 -8.33
C TYR A 167 7.08 -5.44 -8.16
N ASP A 168 7.79 -5.31 -7.06
CA ASP A 168 8.87 -6.20 -6.69
C ASP A 168 9.13 -6.18 -5.19
N VAL A 169 9.95 -7.12 -4.74
CA VAL A 169 10.60 -7.06 -3.43
C VAL A 169 12.08 -6.93 -3.66
N SER A 170 12.68 -5.95 -3.00
CA SER A 170 14.05 -5.52 -3.22
C SER A 170 14.89 -5.67 -1.97
N LEU A 171 16.09 -6.23 -2.17
CA LEU A 171 17.15 -6.40 -1.17
C LEU A 171 18.36 -5.51 -1.46
N VAL A 172 18.18 -4.53 -2.37
CA VAL A 172 19.21 -3.53 -2.72
C VAL A 172 19.65 -2.76 -1.48
N ASP A 173 18.71 -2.45 -0.61
CA ASP A 173 18.90 -1.77 0.67
C ASP A 173 19.09 -2.76 1.84
N GLY A 174 19.47 -4.01 1.53
CA GLY A 174 19.68 -5.06 2.53
C GLY A 174 18.43 -5.87 2.85
N TYR A 175 18.49 -6.61 3.94
CA TYR A 175 17.44 -7.51 4.41
C TYR A 175 17.31 -7.40 5.92
N ASN A 176 16.08 -7.37 6.43
CA ASN A 176 15.79 -7.48 7.86
C ASN A 176 14.73 -8.53 8.15
N LEU A 177 13.63 -8.54 7.40
CA LEU A 177 12.51 -9.45 7.58
C LEU A 177 12.18 -10.22 6.28
N PRO A 178 11.72 -11.48 6.38
CA PRO A 178 11.14 -12.17 5.24
C PRO A 178 9.84 -11.46 4.81
N MET A 179 9.69 -11.23 3.51
CA MET A 179 8.54 -10.53 2.95
C MET A 179 8.19 -11.09 1.57
N ILE A 180 6.90 -11.24 1.30
CA ILE A 180 6.38 -11.53 -0.04
C ILE A 180 5.27 -10.56 -0.41
N VAL A 181 5.09 -10.37 -1.72
CA VAL A 181 3.98 -9.65 -2.32
C VAL A 181 3.22 -10.59 -3.25
N GLN A 182 1.90 -10.62 -3.10
CA GLN A 182 0.99 -11.39 -3.95
C GLN A 182 -0.06 -10.45 -4.53
N GLY A 183 -0.10 -10.33 -5.86
CA GLY A 183 -1.16 -9.61 -6.57
C GLY A 183 -2.34 -10.52 -6.88
N THR A 184 -3.56 -10.01 -6.75
CA THR A 184 -4.80 -10.70 -7.13
C THR A 184 -5.64 -9.76 -7.97
N SER A 185 -5.94 -10.16 -9.21
CA SER A 185 -6.83 -9.44 -10.13
C SER A 185 -8.12 -10.22 -10.35
N GLU A 186 -9.07 -9.63 -11.07
CA GLU A 186 -10.27 -10.34 -11.53
C GLU A 186 -9.95 -11.52 -12.47
N SER A 187 -8.82 -11.47 -13.18
CA SER A 187 -8.35 -12.53 -14.08
C SER A 187 -7.58 -13.64 -13.38
N GLY A 188 -7.25 -13.48 -12.08
CA GLY A 188 -6.63 -14.50 -11.25
C GLY A 188 -5.45 -13.99 -10.42
N ALA A 189 -4.65 -14.93 -9.91
CA ALA A 189 -3.46 -14.59 -9.15
C ALA A 189 -2.32 -14.15 -10.07
N CYS A 190 -1.68 -13.03 -9.71
CA CYS A 190 -0.44 -12.59 -10.33
C CYS A 190 0.78 -13.25 -9.68
N ALA A 191 1.93 -13.14 -10.35
CA ALA A 191 3.16 -13.76 -9.89
C ALA A 191 3.56 -13.26 -8.49
N THR A 192 3.89 -14.18 -7.59
CA THR A 192 4.37 -13.83 -6.25
C THR A 192 5.86 -13.50 -6.29
N THR A 193 6.24 -12.35 -5.72
CA THR A 193 7.61 -11.86 -5.55
C THR A 193 7.99 -11.84 -4.07
N GLY A 194 9.29 -11.87 -3.77
CA GLY A 194 9.78 -11.79 -2.40
C GLY A 194 10.72 -12.88 -1.93
N CYS A 195 11.08 -12.77 -0.65
CA CYS A 195 11.96 -13.68 0.04
C CYS A 195 11.24 -14.38 1.21
N GLN A 196 11.09 -15.69 1.08
CA GLN A 196 10.49 -16.54 2.11
C GLN A 196 11.51 -17.10 3.11
N THR A 197 12.76 -17.19 2.69
CA THR A 197 13.88 -17.68 3.50
C THR A 197 14.28 -16.59 4.50
N ASP A 198 14.69 -17.00 5.70
CA ASP A 198 15.37 -16.10 6.63
C ASP A 198 16.83 -15.91 6.18
N LEU A 199 17.10 -14.80 5.49
CA LEU A 199 18.44 -14.48 4.97
C LEU A 199 19.42 -14.15 6.11
N ASN A 200 18.94 -13.73 7.28
CA ASN A 200 19.81 -13.40 8.42
C ASN A 200 20.63 -14.61 8.87
N LEU A 201 20.08 -15.84 8.72
CA LEU A 201 20.77 -17.09 9.02
C LEU A 201 21.95 -17.39 8.08
N GLN A 202 21.93 -16.83 6.87
CA GLN A 202 22.95 -17.02 5.83
C GLN A 202 23.76 -15.75 5.57
N CYS A 203 23.57 -14.70 6.39
CA CYS A 203 24.22 -13.43 6.19
C CYS A 203 25.75 -13.54 6.38
N PRO A 204 26.57 -13.17 5.38
CA PRO A 204 28.02 -13.11 5.51
C PRO A 204 28.42 -12.23 6.68
N LYS A 205 29.50 -12.59 7.39
CA LYS A 205 29.89 -11.93 8.64
C LYS A 205 30.12 -10.43 8.46
N GLU A 206 30.74 -10.05 7.35
CA GLU A 206 31.04 -8.70 6.92
C GLU A 206 29.81 -7.87 6.52
N LEU A 207 28.65 -8.51 6.32
CA LEU A 207 27.39 -7.85 6.00
C LEU A 207 26.41 -7.82 7.18
N LYS A 208 26.72 -8.47 8.31
CA LYS A 208 25.83 -8.45 9.48
C LYS A 208 25.73 -7.04 10.04
N ALA A 209 24.51 -6.60 10.34
CA ALA A 209 24.28 -5.41 11.14
C ALA A 209 24.94 -5.57 12.53
N GLU A 210 25.34 -4.45 13.14
CA GLU A 210 26.12 -4.45 14.40
C GLU A 210 25.38 -5.12 15.56
N ASP A 211 24.06 -5.02 15.56
CA ASP A 211 23.14 -5.64 16.52
C ASP A 211 22.69 -7.06 16.10
N GLY A 212 23.13 -7.53 14.93
CA GLY A 212 22.80 -8.84 14.38
C GLY A 212 21.36 -9.01 13.89
N THR A 213 20.57 -7.93 13.84
CA THR A 213 19.13 -8.00 13.53
C THR A 213 18.80 -7.87 12.04
N GLY A 214 19.82 -7.62 11.20
CA GLY A 214 19.68 -7.54 9.75
C GLY A 214 20.96 -7.86 8.99
N CYS A 215 20.82 -7.96 7.66
CA CYS A 215 21.90 -8.19 6.72
C CYS A 215 22.01 -7.01 5.74
N LYS A 216 23.09 -6.24 5.84
CA LYS A 216 23.42 -5.14 4.94
C LYS A 216 23.63 -5.67 3.52
N SER A 217 23.25 -4.88 2.52
CA SER A 217 23.73 -5.12 1.17
C SER A 217 25.22 -4.75 1.09
N ALA A 218 25.91 -5.18 0.02
CA ALA A 218 27.30 -4.79 -0.18
C ALA A 218 27.46 -3.27 -0.40
N CYS A 219 26.46 -2.60 -0.99
CA CYS A 219 26.48 -1.15 -1.12
C CYS A 219 26.47 -0.49 0.25
N GLU A 220 25.55 -0.91 1.12
CA GLU A 220 25.45 -0.38 2.49
C GLU A 220 26.69 -0.68 3.34
N ALA A 221 27.28 -1.88 3.19
CA ALA A 221 28.44 -2.27 3.98
C ALA A 221 29.75 -1.59 3.54
N PHE A 222 29.94 -1.36 2.24
CA PHE A 222 31.24 -0.95 1.70
C PHE A 222 31.24 0.42 0.99
N GLY A 223 30.07 0.92 0.56
CA GLY A 223 29.93 2.21 -0.13
C GLY A 223 30.65 2.31 -1.48
N SER A 224 31.16 1.19 -2.03
CA SER A 224 31.95 1.23 -3.25
C SER A 224 31.06 1.45 -4.49
N PRO A 225 31.53 2.19 -5.51
CA PRO A 225 30.75 2.44 -6.73
C PRO A 225 30.29 1.17 -7.45
N GLU A 226 31.10 0.10 -7.39
CA GLU A 226 30.81 -1.21 -7.96
C GLU A 226 29.60 -1.87 -7.32
N TYR A 227 29.47 -1.77 -5.98
CA TYR A 227 28.35 -2.36 -5.25
C TYR A 227 27.11 -1.47 -5.29
N CYS A 228 27.30 -0.16 -5.30
CA CYS A 228 26.22 0.82 -5.32
C CYS A 228 25.74 1.18 -6.74
N CYS A 229 26.35 0.58 -7.77
CA CYS A 229 26.08 0.88 -9.17
C CYS A 229 26.06 2.39 -9.47
N SER A 230 27.10 3.08 -9.01
CA SER A 230 27.22 4.55 -9.13
C SER A 230 28.46 4.94 -9.93
N GLY A 231 28.52 6.21 -10.37
CA GLY A 231 29.63 6.73 -11.17
C GLY A 231 29.89 5.89 -12.43
N PRO A 232 31.09 5.30 -12.60
CA PRO A 232 31.40 4.47 -13.78
C PRO A 232 30.56 3.18 -13.86
N TYR A 233 29.92 2.76 -12.77
CA TYR A 233 29.06 1.58 -12.69
C TYR A 233 27.56 1.92 -12.78
N SER A 234 27.20 3.13 -13.21
CA SER A 234 25.81 3.62 -13.31
C SER A 234 25.00 3.08 -14.50
N SER A 235 25.34 1.90 -15.01
CA SER A 235 24.57 1.25 -16.07
C SER A 235 24.56 -0.27 -15.91
N PRO A 236 23.52 -0.97 -16.41
CA PRO A 236 23.51 -2.44 -16.46
C PRO A 236 24.70 -3.04 -17.24
N ALA A 237 25.26 -2.27 -18.18
CA ALA A 237 26.43 -2.70 -18.95
C ALA A 237 27.70 -2.73 -18.07
N THR A 238 27.81 -1.85 -17.08
CA THR A 238 29.03 -1.67 -16.27
C THR A 238 28.90 -2.22 -14.85
N CYS A 239 27.74 -2.12 -14.18
CA CYS A 239 27.51 -2.79 -12.90
C CYS A 239 27.19 -4.28 -13.12
N LYS A 240 27.98 -5.17 -12.54
CA LYS A 240 27.76 -6.62 -12.65
C LYS A 240 27.42 -7.23 -11.29
N PRO A 241 26.70 -8.36 -11.26
CA PRO A 241 26.42 -9.06 -10.02
C PRO A 241 27.72 -9.37 -9.26
N SER A 242 27.76 -9.03 -7.98
CA SER A 242 28.87 -9.37 -7.10
C SER A 242 28.66 -10.72 -6.43
N MET A 243 29.67 -11.23 -5.72
CA MET A 243 29.49 -12.42 -4.88
C MET A 243 28.41 -12.20 -3.80
N TYR A 244 28.30 -10.98 -3.26
CA TYR A 244 27.31 -10.65 -2.23
C TYR A 244 25.88 -10.61 -2.79
N SER A 245 25.66 -9.97 -3.95
CA SER A 245 24.34 -9.96 -4.56
C SER A 245 23.92 -11.36 -5.01
N GLN A 246 24.87 -12.20 -5.44
CA GLN A 246 24.59 -13.61 -5.76
C GLN A 246 24.14 -14.44 -4.54
N ILE A 247 24.67 -14.16 -3.33
CA ILE A 247 24.21 -14.79 -2.09
C ILE A 247 22.74 -14.44 -1.85
N PHE A 248 22.38 -13.16 -1.98
CA PHE A 248 21.02 -12.68 -1.79
C PHE A 248 20.07 -13.28 -2.84
N LYS A 249 20.49 -13.30 -4.11
CA LYS A 249 19.71 -13.89 -5.20
C LYS A 249 19.50 -15.39 -5.03
N THR A 250 20.52 -16.11 -4.56
CA THR A 250 20.42 -17.56 -4.32
C THR A 250 19.40 -17.89 -3.24
N ALA A 251 19.40 -17.12 -2.15
CA ALA A 251 18.44 -17.29 -1.06
C ALA A 251 17.02 -16.80 -1.42
N CYS A 252 16.93 -15.76 -2.25
CA CYS A 252 15.71 -15.06 -2.61
C CYS A 252 15.63 -14.85 -4.15
N PRO A 253 15.42 -15.91 -4.96
CA PRO A 253 15.52 -15.83 -6.43
C PRO A 253 14.47 -14.94 -7.09
N LYS A 254 13.38 -14.64 -6.38
CA LYS A 254 12.29 -13.77 -6.83
C LYS A 254 12.36 -12.37 -6.22
N SER A 255 13.53 -11.92 -5.80
CA SER A 255 13.77 -10.57 -5.31
C SER A 255 14.91 -9.91 -6.07
N TYR A 256 14.90 -8.58 -6.12
CA TYR A 256 16.06 -7.80 -6.55
C TYR A 256 17.18 -7.97 -5.54
N SER A 257 18.37 -8.35 -6.00
CA SER A 257 19.56 -8.53 -5.17
C SER A 257 20.58 -7.40 -5.28
N TYR A 258 20.48 -6.58 -6.34
CA TYR A 258 21.26 -5.36 -6.57
C TYR A 258 20.55 -4.45 -7.60
N ALA A 259 21.02 -3.22 -7.78
CA ALA A 259 20.29 -2.17 -8.51
C ALA A 259 19.97 -2.48 -9.98
N TYR A 260 20.77 -3.31 -10.65
CA TYR A 260 20.54 -3.72 -12.05
C TYR A 260 20.34 -5.23 -12.18
N ASP A 261 19.72 -5.86 -11.18
CA ASP A 261 19.30 -7.25 -11.28
C ASP A 261 18.36 -7.47 -12.48
N ASP A 262 18.28 -8.71 -12.93
CA ASP A 262 17.59 -9.05 -14.15
C ASP A 262 16.05 -9.00 -14.01
N ALA A 263 15.38 -9.13 -15.16
CA ALA A 263 13.93 -9.07 -15.30
C ALA A 263 13.16 -10.18 -14.55
N THR A 264 13.84 -11.16 -13.93
CA THR A 264 13.16 -12.13 -13.04
C THR A 264 12.71 -11.51 -11.72
N SER A 265 13.08 -10.25 -11.47
CA SER A 265 12.87 -9.56 -10.21
C SER A 265 11.73 -8.53 -10.27
N THR A 266 11.35 -8.04 -11.47
CA THR A 266 10.16 -7.19 -11.67
C THR A 266 8.97 -8.02 -12.08
N PHE A 267 7.83 -7.76 -11.48
CA PHE A 267 6.59 -8.43 -11.82
C PHE A 267 5.55 -7.42 -12.25
N THR A 268 4.70 -7.84 -13.18
CA THR A 268 3.59 -7.03 -13.67
C THR A 268 2.26 -7.68 -13.37
N CYS A 269 1.25 -6.85 -13.18
CA CYS A 269 -0.13 -7.27 -12.95
C CYS A 269 -1.06 -6.17 -13.46
N SER A 270 -2.29 -6.53 -13.82
CA SER A 270 -3.29 -5.58 -14.28
C SER A 270 -4.50 -5.63 -13.35
N ASP A 271 -5.00 -4.46 -12.96
CA ASP A 271 -6.24 -4.32 -12.18
C ASP A 271 -6.26 -5.20 -10.92
N ALA A 272 -5.25 -5.04 -10.06
CA ALA A 272 -5.03 -5.92 -8.94
C ALA A 272 -4.98 -5.24 -7.57
N ASP A 273 -5.38 -6.02 -6.58
CA ASP A 273 -5.10 -5.76 -5.18
C ASP A 273 -3.86 -6.56 -4.75
N TYR A 274 -3.12 -6.06 -3.76
CA TYR A 274 -1.85 -6.63 -3.35
C TYR A 274 -1.86 -6.98 -1.87
N THR A 275 -1.37 -8.18 -1.55
CA THR A 275 -1.12 -8.59 -0.17
C THR A 275 0.37 -8.63 0.11
N ILE A 276 0.83 -7.80 1.05
CA ILE A 276 2.20 -7.78 1.57
C ILE A 276 2.21 -8.62 2.85
N THR A 277 2.94 -9.72 2.85
CA THR A 277 3.02 -10.63 4.01
C THR A 277 4.42 -10.64 4.59
N PHE A 278 4.54 -10.25 5.86
CA PHE A 278 5.75 -10.43 6.67
C PHE A 278 5.81 -11.85 7.25
N CYS A 279 6.98 -12.47 7.20
CA CYS A 279 7.25 -13.83 7.68
C CYS A 279 6.25 -14.89 7.12
N PRO A 280 6.16 -15.08 5.80
CA PRO A 280 5.13 -15.93 5.18
C PRO A 280 5.21 -17.42 5.56
N THR A 281 6.36 -17.90 6.02
CA THR A 281 6.66 -19.30 6.34
C THR A 281 6.67 -19.62 7.85
N SER A 282 6.16 -18.71 8.70
CA SER A 282 6.21 -18.89 10.15
C SER A 282 5.51 -20.19 10.62
N PRO A 283 6.08 -20.91 11.61
CA PRO A 283 5.64 -22.24 12.03
C PRO A 283 4.21 -22.30 12.58
N SER A 284 3.56 -21.16 12.83
CA SER A 284 2.21 -21.10 13.42
C SER A 284 1.05 -21.43 12.45
N GLN A 285 1.32 -21.68 11.17
CA GLN A 285 0.26 -21.94 10.17
C GLN A 285 0.36 -23.31 9.47
N LYS A 286 1.33 -24.17 9.84
CA LYS A 286 1.45 -25.52 9.28
C LYS A 286 0.68 -26.61 10.05
N SER A 287 0.11 -26.29 11.21
CA SER A 287 -0.47 -27.32 12.10
C SER A 287 -2.00 -27.47 12.06
N ALA A 288 -2.71 -26.83 11.12
CA ALA A 288 -4.18 -26.94 11.05
C ALA A 288 -4.73 -27.62 9.79
N ALA A 289 -3.86 -28.07 8.87
CA ALA A 289 -4.28 -28.78 7.66
C ALA A 289 -3.27 -29.85 7.26
N ASP A 290 -3.10 -30.88 8.09
CA ASP A 290 -3.17 -32.28 7.61
C ASP A 290 -3.11 -33.26 8.80
N SER A 291 -4.19 -34.02 8.96
CA SER A 291 -4.27 -35.43 9.39
C SER A 291 -3.61 -35.94 10.69
N SER A 292 -4.49 -36.46 11.53
CA SER A 292 -4.32 -37.32 12.71
C SER A 292 -3.21 -38.40 12.64
N PRO A 293 -2.62 -38.80 13.79
CA PRO A 293 -1.49 -39.72 13.85
C PRO A 293 -1.93 -41.20 13.80
N PRO A 294 -1.16 -42.10 13.15
CA PRO A 294 -1.22 -43.52 13.45
C PRO A 294 -0.34 -43.83 14.67
N LYS A 295 -0.93 -44.49 15.66
CA LYS A 295 -0.23 -45.19 16.74
C LYS A 295 0.59 -46.35 16.18
N THR A 296 1.86 -46.47 16.57
CA THR A 296 2.51 -47.77 16.71
C THR A 296 3.57 -47.77 17.81
N ASN A 297 3.49 -48.80 18.66
CA ASN A 297 4.38 -49.15 19.77
C ASN A 297 5.77 -49.58 19.29
N GLY A 298 6.81 -49.32 20.10
CA GLY A 298 8.12 -49.97 19.99
C GLY A 298 9.22 -49.34 20.87
N THR A 299 9.31 -49.78 22.13
CA THR A 299 10.50 -49.92 23.01
C THR A 299 11.79 -50.29 22.22
N THR A 300 13.04 -49.98 22.56
CA THR A 300 13.85 -49.69 23.78
C THR A 300 15.18 -49.09 23.23
N GLU A 301 15.93 -48.18 23.86
CA GLU A 301 17.07 -48.42 24.75
C GLU A 301 17.85 -47.09 24.88
N ASN A 302 18.21 -46.73 26.11
CA ASN A 302 19.30 -45.80 26.47
C ASN A 302 20.47 -46.71 26.96
N PRO A 303 21.76 -46.32 26.96
CA PRO A 303 22.19 -45.17 27.77
C PRO A 303 23.47 -44.41 27.33
N ASP A 304 23.62 -43.25 27.98
CA ASP A 304 24.84 -42.72 28.63
C ASP A 304 25.89 -41.83 27.93
N THR A 305 26.14 -40.71 28.66
CA THR A 305 27.41 -40.08 29.07
C THR A 305 28.18 -39.05 28.23
N GLY A 306 28.63 -37.99 28.95
CA GLY A 306 29.73 -37.05 28.64
C GLY A 306 29.25 -35.64 28.26
N SER A 307 29.11 -34.64 29.13
CA SER A 307 30.13 -33.91 29.92
C SER A 307 31.41 -33.58 29.15
N ASP A 308 31.54 -32.34 28.67
CA ASP A 308 32.79 -31.59 28.88
C ASP A 308 32.56 -30.07 28.87
N SER A 309 33.29 -29.40 29.76
CA SER A 309 33.35 -27.96 29.94
C SER A 309 34.65 -27.46 29.32
N GLY A 310 34.61 -26.36 28.57
CA GLY A 310 35.81 -25.73 28.02
C GLY A 310 35.65 -24.22 27.96
N SER A 311 36.12 -23.56 29.02
CA SER A 311 36.30 -22.12 29.10
C SER A 311 37.60 -21.74 28.41
N GLU A 312 37.62 -20.64 27.64
CA GLU A 312 38.81 -19.82 27.52
C GLU A 312 38.46 -18.36 27.21
N SER A 313 39.11 -17.48 27.97
CA SER A 313 38.97 -16.04 27.96
C SER A 313 40.00 -15.41 27.03
N GLY A 314 39.67 -14.26 26.43
CA GLY A 314 40.61 -13.45 25.67
C GLY A 314 40.10 -12.02 25.51
N SER A 315 40.49 -11.17 26.46
CA SER A 315 40.28 -9.72 26.48
C SER A 315 41.32 -9.00 25.62
N GLU A 316 40.92 -7.99 24.84
CA GLU A 316 41.78 -6.85 24.52
C GLU A 316 40.95 -5.59 24.22
N SER A 317 41.44 -4.46 24.74
CA SER A 317 40.85 -3.12 24.70
C SER A 317 41.48 -2.29 23.59
N GLY A 318 40.71 -1.38 22.99
CA GLY A 318 41.24 -0.34 22.09
C GLY A 318 40.24 0.79 21.88
N SER A 319 40.57 1.97 22.41
CA SER A 319 39.81 3.23 22.32
C SER A 319 39.96 3.92 20.97
N GLY A 320 38.96 4.73 20.55
CA GLY A 320 39.23 5.84 19.61
C GLY A 320 38.07 6.38 18.77
N SER A 321 37.53 7.53 19.22
CA SER A 321 37.04 8.69 18.44
C SER A 321 35.83 8.60 17.50
N VAL A 322 34.83 9.36 17.92
CA VAL A 322 33.73 10.03 17.21
C VAL A 322 34.12 10.66 15.87
N SER A 323 33.28 10.44 14.85
CA SER A 323 33.08 11.38 13.74
C SER A 323 31.63 11.29 13.27
N ASP A 324 30.96 12.45 13.25
CA ASP A 324 29.55 12.67 12.92
C ASP A 324 29.13 12.17 11.52
N PRO A 325 27.84 11.81 11.31
CA PRO A 325 27.36 11.28 10.05
C PRO A 325 27.18 12.38 8.98
N VAL A 326 27.74 12.11 7.80
CA VAL A 326 27.48 12.85 6.55
C VAL A 326 26.09 12.46 6.03
N PRO A 327 25.22 13.40 5.61
CA PRO A 327 23.89 13.08 5.15
C PRO A 327 23.95 12.38 3.78
N VAL A 328 23.55 11.12 3.73
CA VAL A 328 23.42 10.37 2.48
C VAL A 328 22.16 10.86 1.78
N GLN A 329 22.36 11.55 0.66
CA GLN A 329 21.33 12.05 -0.21
C GLN A 329 20.59 10.89 -0.87
N GLU A 330 19.27 10.82 -0.65
CA GLU A 330 18.38 9.81 -1.20
C GLU A 330 18.65 9.54 -2.70
N THR A 331 19.06 8.31 -2.98
CA THR A 331 19.31 7.80 -4.33
C THR A 331 17.98 7.53 -5.03
N ALA A 332 17.44 8.55 -5.69
CA ALA A 332 16.28 8.51 -6.57
C ALA A 332 16.44 7.64 -7.86
N PHE A 333 17.31 6.64 -7.85
CA PHE A 333 17.77 5.99 -9.09
C PHE A 333 16.89 4.81 -9.55
N ALA A 334 16.19 4.10 -8.66
CA ALA A 334 15.32 2.98 -9.05
C ALA A 334 13.97 3.42 -9.66
N ALA A 335 13.45 4.59 -9.27
CA ALA A 335 12.17 5.10 -9.79
C ALA A 335 12.25 5.59 -11.25
N SER A 336 13.46 5.92 -11.73
CA SER A 336 13.64 6.63 -13.02
C SER A 336 13.40 5.76 -14.25
N TRP A 337 13.62 4.44 -14.19
CA TRP A 337 13.41 3.55 -15.33
C TRP A 337 11.96 3.02 -15.42
N LEU A 338 11.33 2.74 -14.27
CA LEU A 338 9.94 2.26 -14.20
C LEU A 338 8.91 3.34 -14.58
N ALA A 339 9.19 4.60 -14.27
CA ALA A 339 8.26 5.71 -14.51
C ALA A 339 7.94 5.96 -16.00
N ASN A 340 8.77 5.49 -16.94
CA ASN A 340 8.62 5.78 -18.36
C ASN A 340 7.71 4.80 -19.14
N MET A 341 7.12 3.78 -18.51
CA MET A 341 6.37 2.73 -19.23
C MET A 341 4.86 2.70 -18.98
N ALA A 342 4.30 3.58 -18.15
CA ALA A 342 2.89 3.60 -17.80
C ALA A 342 2.11 4.70 -18.57
N TYR A 343 1.93 4.54 -19.89
CA TYR A 343 0.95 5.35 -20.66
C TYR A 343 -0.01 4.44 -21.42
N GLY A 344 -1.21 4.31 -20.89
CA GLY A 344 -2.38 3.71 -21.53
C GLY A 344 -3.59 4.03 -20.68
N ASP A 345 -4.62 4.65 -21.28
CA ASP A 345 -5.83 5.07 -20.57
C ASP A 345 -6.88 3.95 -20.66
N SER A 346 -7.28 3.42 -19.50
CA SER A 346 -8.43 2.55 -19.33
C SER A 346 -9.02 2.84 -17.96
N THR A 347 -10.26 3.33 -17.94
CA THR A 347 -10.97 3.74 -16.73
C THR A 347 -11.92 2.65 -16.27
N ARG A 348 -11.69 2.09 -15.07
CA ARG A 348 -12.70 1.29 -14.37
C ARG A 348 -13.67 2.23 -13.68
N THR A 349 -14.96 2.05 -13.93
CA THR A 349 -16.06 2.59 -13.12
C THR A 349 -16.62 1.44 -12.30
N GLN A 350 -16.54 1.52 -10.96
CA GLN A 350 -17.27 0.57 -10.11
C GLN A 350 -18.76 0.94 -10.06
N PRO A 351 -19.67 -0.04 -10.07
CA PRO A 351 -21.08 0.22 -9.78
C PRO A 351 -21.27 0.62 -8.30
N PRO A 352 -22.28 1.43 -7.96
CA PRO A 352 -22.54 1.85 -6.59
C PRO A 352 -22.78 0.65 -5.67
N THR A 353 -22.26 0.74 -4.45
CA THR A 353 -22.44 -0.30 -3.42
C THR A 353 -23.92 -0.42 -3.00
N ALA A 354 -24.35 -1.58 -2.50
CA ALA A 354 -25.72 -1.80 -2.02
C ALA A 354 -26.14 -0.79 -0.92
N VAL A 355 -25.19 -0.33 -0.11
CA VAL A 355 -25.39 0.70 0.91
C VAL A 355 -25.70 2.06 0.27
N GLN A 356 -25.00 2.43 -0.81
CA GLN A 356 -25.29 3.66 -1.55
C GLN A 356 -26.65 3.63 -2.24
N LEU A 357 -27.05 2.48 -2.79
CA LEU A 357 -28.39 2.28 -3.34
C LEU A 357 -29.47 2.38 -2.26
N ALA A 358 -29.25 1.79 -1.09
CA ALA A 358 -30.19 1.85 0.03
C ALA A 358 -30.35 3.27 0.59
N ILE A 359 -29.25 4.02 0.75
CA ILE A 359 -29.28 5.42 1.19
C ILE A 359 -29.95 6.31 0.14
N SER A 360 -29.66 6.09 -1.14
CA SER A 360 -30.34 6.77 -2.25
C SER A 360 -31.85 6.54 -2.24
N LEU A 361 -32.30 5.31 -2.01
CA LEU A 361 -33.71 4.95 -1.91
C LEU A 361 -34.37 5.57 -0.67
N ALA A 362 -33.69 5.52 0.48
CA ALA A 362 -34.20 6.06 1.74
C ALA A 362 -34.33 7.60 1.71
N VAL A 363 -33.34 8.31 1.15
CA VAL A 363 -33.41 9.77 0.97
C VAL A 363 -34.51 10.13 -0.04
N SER A 364 -34.65 9.37 -1.13
CA SER A 364 -35.72 9.60 -2.11
C SER A 364 -37.11 9.38 -1.49
N LEU A 365 -37.30 8.32 -0.70
CA LEU A 365 -38.58 8.04 -0.04
C LEU A 365 -38.93 9.10 1.02
N THR A 366 -37.96 9.50 1.85
CA THR A 366 -38.19 10.52 2.90
C THR A 366 -38.54 11.88 2.31
N LEU A 367 -37.88 12.28 1.23
CA LEU A 367 -38.20 13.52 0.51
C LEU A 367 -39.58 13.46 -0.17
N LEU A 368 -39.97 12.31 -0.74
CA LEU A 368 -41.32 12.07 -1.26
C LEU A 368 -42.39 12.20 -0.16
N THR A 369 -42.14 11.67 1.03
CA THR A 369 -43.09 11.79 2.16
C THR A 369 -43.25 13.24 2.65
N ILE A 370 -42.19 14.04 2.62
CA ILE A 370 -42.24 15.47 3.01
C ILE A 370 -43.00 16.29 1.96
N SER A 371 -42.96 15.92 0.68
CA SER A 371 -43.72 16.60 -0.38
C SER A 371 -45.23 16.29 -0.40
N HIS A 372 -45.68 15.31 0.40
CA HIS A 372 -47.09 14.93 0.54
C HIS A 372 -47.76 15.42 1.83
N LEU A 373 -47.01 16.01 2.76
CA LEU A 373 -47.49 16.73 3.95
C LEU A 373 -47.65 18.22 3.62
#